data_AF-A0A7C9CAF3-F1
#
_entry.id   AF-A0A7C9CAF3-F1
#
_cell.length_a   1.000
_cell.length_b   1.000
_cell.length_c   1.000
_cell.angle_alpha   90.00
_cell.angle_beta   90.00
_cell.angle_gamma   90.00
#
_symmetry.space_group_name_H-M   'P 1'
#
loop_
_entity.id
_entity.type
_entity.pdbx_description
1 polymer ?
#
loop_
_entity_poly.entity_id
_entity_poly.type
_entity_poly.pdbx_seq_one_letter_code
_entity_poly.pdbx_strand_id
1 'polypeptide(L)'
;CDESNTQYPCNPNKKYYGRGPIQISWNFNYGPAGKSIGFDGLNAPETVANDPVISFRTAFWFWMKNVHSLIISGRGFGATIRAINGGECGGGSPTAVNARVGYYTQYCNQLGVSPGDNLSC
;
A
#
# COMPACT_ATOMS: atom_id res chain seq x y z
N CYS A 1 3.55 -16.31 2.60
CA CYS A 1 4.86 -16.04 1.98
C CYS A 1 4.80 -16.65 0.60
N ASP A 2 5.35 -15.99 -0.40
CA ASP A 2 5.46 -16.55 -1.74
C ASP A 2 6.81 -17.26 -1.86
N GLU A 3 6.80 -18.58 -1.71
CA GLU A 3 7.99 -19.42 -1.76
C GLU A 3 8.56 -19.56 -3.16
N SER A 4 7.80 -19.21 -4.21
CA SER A 4 8.29 -19.20 -5.59
C SER A 4 9.21 -18.01 -5.88
N ASN A 5 9.19 -16.97 -5.04
CA ASN A 5 10.02 -15.79 -5.22
C ASN A 5 11.46 -16.03 -4.74
N THR A 6 12.35 -16.33 -5.69
CA THR A 6 13.77 -16.61 -5.42
C THR A 6 14.60 -15.34 -5.18
N GLN A 7 14.15 -14.18 -5.65
CA GLN A 7 14.86 -12.91 -5.45
C GLN A 7 14.75 -12.40 -4.00
N TYR A 8 13.61 -12.62 -3.36
CA TYR A 8 13.33 -12.25 -1.98
C TYR A 8 12.85 -13.47 -1.21
N PRO A 9 13.77 -14.41 -0.89
CA PRO A 9 13.39 -15.69 -0.30
C PRO A 9 12.73 -15.53 1.07
N CYS A 10 11.79 -16.42 1.36
CA CYS A 10 11.14 -16.49 2.66
C CYS A 10 12.14 -16.89 3.75
N ASN A 11 12.20 -16.16 4.86
CA ASN A 11 12.79 -16.67 6.08
C ASN A 11 11.75 -17.56 6.78
N PRO A 12 12.02 -18.84 7.06
CA PRO A 12 11.04 -19.78 7.61
C PRO A 12 10.52 -19.37 9.00
N ASN A 13 11.30 -18.60 9.75
CA ASN A 13 10.96 -18.12 11.09
C ASN A 13 10.21 -16.78 11.08
N LYS A 14 9.91 -16.22 9.89
CA LYS A 14 9.30 -14.90 9.76
C LYS A 14 7.99 -14.96 9.00
N LYS A 15 7.14 -13.96 9.27
CA LYS A 15 5.83 -13.80 8.64
C LYS A 15 5.69 -12.40 8.05
N TYR A 16 5.21 -12.35 6.82
CA TYR A 16 5.08 -11.15 6.00
C TYR A 16 3.62 -10.72 5.85
N TYR A 17 2.86 -10.70 6.96
CA TYR A 17 1.51 -10.13 7.00
C TYR A 17 1.55 -8.60 6.93
N GLY A 18 0.38 -7.99 6.76
CA GLY A 18 0.22 -6.53 6.65
C GLY A 18 0.80 -5.79 7.85
N ARG A 19 1.64 -4.78 7.60
CA ARG A 19 2.12 -3.83 8.62
C ARG A 19 2.14 -2.40 8.08
N GLY A 20 2.04 -1.44 9.00
CA GLY A 20 2.08 -0.02 8.69
C GLY A 20 0.84 0.51 7.96
N PRO A 21 0.87 1.78 7.53
CA PRO A 21 -0.31 2.48 7.03
C PRO A 21 -0.98 1.87 5.79
N ILE A 22 -0.18 1.34 4.84
CA ILE A 22 -0.68 0.68 3.62
C ILE A 22 -0.72 -0.86 3.78
N GLN A 23 -0.43 -1.39 4.97
CA GLN A 23 -0.43 -2.83 5.25
C GLN A 23 0.44 -3.63 4.25
N ILE A 24 1.70 -3.22 4.07
CA ILE A 24 2.61 -3.91 3.16
C ILE A 24 2.70 -5.40 3.53
N SER A 25 2.55 -6.27 2.54
CA SER A 25 2.40 -7.71 2.72
C SER A 25 3.29 -8.45 1.73
N TRP A 26 3.68 -9.69 2.07
CA TRP A 26 4.52 -10.59 1.27
C TRP A 26 6.01 -10.23 1.18
N ASN A 27 6.85 -11.27 1.15
CA ASN A 27 8.31 -11.19 1.04
C ASN A 27 8.77 -10.34 -0.15
N PHE A 28 8.09 -10.44 -1.29
CA PHE A 28 8.39 -9.66 -2.48
C PHE A 28 8.08 -8.16 -2.38
N ASN A 29 7.40 -7.71 -1.31
CA ASN A 29 7.30 -6.28 -0.98
C ASN A 29 8.26 -5.90 0.15
N TYR A 30 8.33 -6.70 1.21
CA TYR A 30 9.22 -6.44 2.35
C TYR A 30 10.69 -6.38 1.94
N GLY A 31 11.16 -7.32 1.11
CA GLY A 31 12.54 -7.37 0.64
C GLY A 31 12.99 -6.10 -0.12
N PRO A 32 12.32 -5.69 -1.22
CA PRO A 32 12.71 -4.49 -1.94
C PRO A 32 12.44 -3.19 -1.16
N ALA A 33 11.41 -3.14 -0.32
CA ALA A 33 11.21 -2.00 0.58
C ALA A 33 12.39 -1.87 1.56
N GLY A 34 12.80 -2.99 2.17
CA GLY A 34 13.98 -3.09 3.04
C GLY A 34 15.24 -2.56 2.37
N LYS A 35 15.52 -3.04 1.15
CA LYS A 35 16.66 -2.60 0.34
C LYS A 35 16.62 -1.10 0.03
N SER A 36 15.45 -0.54 -0.27
CA SER A 36 15.31 0.88 -0.63
C SER A 36 15.40 1.82 0.57
N ILE A 37 14.94 1.38 1.74
CA ILE A 37 14.77 2.24 2.92
C ILE A 37 15.93 2.08 3.91
N GLY A 38 16.64 0.93 3.87
CA GLY A 38 17.73 0.60 4.78
C GLY A 38 17.29 -0.17 6.03
N PHE A 39 16.40 -1.15 5.89
CA PHE A 39 16.05 -2.11 6.95
C PHE A 39 16.03 -3.55 6.43
N ASP A 40 16.17 -4.54 7.32
CA ASP A 40 16.10 -5.94 6.93
C ASP A 40 14.64 -6.42 6.82
N GLY A 41 14.07 -6.28 5.62
CA GLY A 41 12.70 -6.69 5.37
C GLY A 41 12.46 -8.20 5.42
N LEU A 42 13.47 -9.04 5.23
CA LEU A 42 13.30 -10.50 5.18
C LEU A 42 13.52 -11.16 6.55
N ASN A 43 14.48 -10.67 7.33
CA ASN A 43 14.81 -11.23 8.65
C ASN A 43 14.27 -10.40 9.82
N ALA A 44 13.83 -9.15 9.59
CA ALA A 44 13.20 -8.32 10.61
C ALA A 44 11.95 -7.57 10.08
N PRO A 45 10.98 -8.25 9.44
CA PRO A 45 9.77 -7.58 8.94
C PRO A 45 8.96 -6.86 10.03
N GLU A 46 9.06 -7.30 11.28
CA GLU A 46 8.47 -6.64 12.45
C GLU A 46 8.97 -5.21 12.69
N THR A 47 10.13 -4.82 12.15
CA THR A 47 10.62 -3.44 12.22
C THR A 47 9.59 -2.46 11.67
N VAL A 48 8.81 -2.84 10.66
CA VAL A 48 7.74 -2.00 10.09
C VAL A 48 6.62 -1.70 11.08
N ALA A 49 6.38 -2.58 12.06
CA ALA A 49 5.41 -2.36 13.13
C ALA A 49 6.00 -1.63 14.35
N ASN A 50 7.31 -1.76 14.58
CA ASN A 50 7.96 -1.27 15.80
C ASN A 50 8.60 0.13 15.63
N ASP A 51 8.96 0.52 14.41
CA ASP A 51 9.55 1.82 14.12
C ASP A 51 8.57 2.67 13.29
N PRO A 52 8.03 3.77 13.82
CA PRO A 52 7.04 4.59 13.11
C PRO A 52 7.62 5.28 11.87
N VAL A 53 8.91 5.64 11.86
CA VAL A 53 9.56 6.25 10.69
C VAL A 53 9.68 5.22 9.57
N ILE A 54 10.12 4.00 9.88
CA ILE A 54 10.15 2.91 8.89
C ILE A 54 8.73 2.54 8.45
N SER A 55 7.76 2.54 9.36
CA SER A 55 6.35 2.28 9.06
C SER A 55 5.82 3.21 7.97
N PHE A 56 5.98 4.53 8.12
CA PHE A 56 5.55 5.48 7.10
C PHE A 56 6.41 5.44 5.84
N ARG A 57 7.73 5.23 5.95
CA ARG A 57 8.61 5.08 4.77
C ARG A 57 8.18 3.90 3.90
N THR A 58 7.74 2.78 4.46
CA THR A 58 7.24 1.66 3.66
C THR A 58 5.93 1.97 2.95
N ALA A 59 5.02 2.71 3.59
CA ALA A 59 3.80 3.21 2.94
C ALA A 59 4.14 4.16 1.78
N PHE A 60 5.03 5.13 1.98
CA PHE A 60 5.47 6.03 0.90
C PHE A 60 6.20 5.30 -0.21
N TRP A 61 7.08 4.34 0.11
CA TRP A 61 7.75 3.51 -0.88
C TRP A 61 6.74 2.77 -1.77
N PHE A 62 5.73 2.14 -1.17
CA PHE A 62 4.68 1.45 -1.94
C PHE A 62 3.90 2.44 -2.79
N TRP A 63 3.51 3.58 -2.21
CA TRP A 63 2.76 4.62 -2.89
C TRP A 63 3.52 5.15 -4.11
N MET A 64 4.78 5.55 -3.95
CA MET A 64 5.59 6.09 -5.05
C MET A 64 5.84 5.06 -6.15
N LYS A 65 5.97 3.78 -5.80
CA LYS A 65 6.23 2.72 -6.77
C LYS A 65 4.99 2.31 -7.56
N ASN A 66 3.82 2.25 -6.92
CA ASN A 66 2.64 1.60 -7.51
C ASN A 66 1.42 2.52 -7.70
N VAL A 67 1.37 3.68 -7.02
CA VAL A 67 0.12 4.46 -6.88
C VAL A 67 0.26 5.90 -7.35
N HIS A 68 1.36 6.58 -7.00
CA HIS A 68 1.53 8.02 -7.18
C HIS A 68 1.29 8.48 -8.61
N SER A 69 1.82 7.75 -9.61
CA SER A 69 1.66 8.09 -11.02
C SER A 69 0.20 8.12 -11.46
N LEU A 70 -0.69 7.35 -10.83
CA LEU A 70 -2.10 7.24 -11.19
C LEU A 70 -2.88 8.50 -10.81
N ILE A 71 -2.66 9.03 -9.61
CA ILE A 71 -3.39 10.19 -9.13
C ILE A 71 -2.93 11.47 -9.84
N ILE A 72 -1.63 11.60 -10.15
CA ILE A 72 -1.09 12.79 -10.83
C ILE A 72 -1.30 12.79 -12.35
N SER A 73 -1.69 11.65 -12.94
CA SER A 73 -1.98 11.54 -14.38
C SER A 73 -3.47 11.64 -14.71
N GLY A 74 -4.30 12.05 -13.75
CA GLY A 74 -5.73 12.27 -13.96
C GLY A 74 -6.57 11.00 -14.00
N ARG A 75 -6.04 9.83 -13.59
CA ARG A 75 -6.82 8.57 -13.56
C ARG A 75 -7.84 8.49 -12.43
N GLY A 76 -7.80 9.44 -11.50
CA GLY A 76 -8.73 9.54 -10.36
C GLY A 76 -8.40 8.61 -9.19
N PHE A 77 -9.11 8.80 -8.08
CA PHE A 77 -8.87 8.06 -6.84
C PHE A 77 -9.19 6.57 -6.96
N GLY A 78 -10.17 6.18 -7.77
CA GLY A 78 -10.52 4.77 -8.00
C GLY A 78 -9.38 3.94 -8.58
N ALA A 79 -8.51 4.56 -9.40
CA ALA A 79 -7.30 3.92 -9.90
C ALA A 79 -6.31 3.59 -8.77
N THR A 80 -6.26 4.43 -7.73
CA THR A 80 -5.40 4.19 -6.56
C THR A 80 -5.92 3.02 -5.72
N ILE A 81 -7.24 2.91 -5.53
CA ILE A 81 -7.87 1.77 -4.86
C ILE A 81 -7.51 0.48 -5.60
N ARG A 82 -7.67 0.48 -6.93
CA ARG A 82 -7.35 -0.68 -7.77
C ARG A 82 -5.87 -1.11 -7.68
N ALA A 83 -4.96 -0.15 -7.58
CA ALA A 83 -3.53 -0.43 -7.45
C ALA A 83 -3.15 -0.98 -6.06
N ILE A 84 -3.87 -0.56 -5.01
CA ILE A 84 -3.64 -1.04 -3.64
C ILE A 84 -4.29 -2.41 -3.43
N ASN A 85 -5.56 -2.57 -3.81
CA ASN A 85 -6.30 -3.81 -3.68
C ASN A 85 -7.36 -3.94 -4.78
N GLY A 86 -6.92 -4.36 -5.97
CA GLY A 86 -7.79 -4.52 -7.13
C GLY A 86 -8.97 -5.49 -6.95
N GLY A 87 -8.89 -6.41 -5.98
CA GLY A 87 -9.96 -7.34 -5.65
C GLY A 87 -11.19 -6.67 -5.02
N GLU A 88 -11.09 -5.43 -4.56
CA GLU A 88 -12.26 -4.68 -4.05
C GLU A 88 -13.09 -4.06 -5.20
N CYS A 89 -12.45 -3.76 -6.32
CA CYS A 89 -13.08 -3.10 -7.46
C CYS A 89 -13.98 -4.06 -8.27
N GLY A 90 -14.80 -3.51 -9.17
CA GLY A 90 -15.68 -4.29 -10.05
C GLY A 90 -16.78 -5.04 -9.31
N GLY A 91 -17.16 -4.55 -8.13
CA GLY A 91 -18.15 -5.19 -7.27
C GLY A 91 -17.59 -6.23 -6.29
N GLY A 92 -16.27 -6.41 -6.20
CA GLY A 92 -15.66 -7.36 -5.27
C GLY A 92 -15.86 -7.01 -3.80
N SER A 93 -15.75 -5.73 -3.44
CA SER A 93 -16.12 -5.23 -2.11
C SER A 93 -16.62 -3.78 -2.15
N PRO A 94 -17.91 -3.56 -2.50
CA PRO A 94 -18.47 -2.21 -2.58
C PRO A 94 -18.37 -1.44 -1.25
N THR A 95 -18.53 -2.12 -0.12
CA THR A 95 -18.40 -1.50 1.21
C THR A 95 -17.00 -0.97 1.47
N ALA A 96 -15.95 -1.72 1.09
CA ALA A 96 -14.57 -1.27 1.28
C ALA A 96 -14.23 -0.08 0.36
N VAL A 97 -14.63 -0.15 -0.91
CA VAL A 97 -14.44 0.97 -1.85
C VAL A 97 -15.15 2.22 -1.36
N ASN A 98 -16.42 2.11 -0.94
CA ASN A 98 -17.18 3.25 -0.41
C ASN A 98 -16.53 3.85 0.83
N ALA A 99 -15.99 3.03 1.75
CA ALA A 99 -15.27 3.52 2.91
C ALA A 99 -14.00 4.30 2.51
N ARG A 100 -13.23 3.81 1.54
CA ARG A 100 -12.04 4.51 1.02
C ARG A 100 -12.40 5.84 0.39
N VAL A 101 -13.44 5.87 -0.44
CA VAL A 101 -13.94 7.10 -1.06
C VAL A 101 -14.40 8.08 0.01
N GLY A 102 -15.08 7.60 1.07
CA GLY A 102 -15.51 8.42 2.20
C GLY A 102 -14.36 9.11 2.92
N TYR A 103 -13.28 8.37 3.25
CA TYR A 103 -12.09 8.98 3.86
C TYR A 103 -11.41 9.98 2.91
N TYR A 104 -11.29 9.65 1.63
CA TYR A 104 -10.67 10.52 0.65
C TYR A 104 -11.42 11.85 0.50
N THR A 105 -12.74 11.81 0.32
CA THR A 105 -13.54 13.04 0.20
C THR A 105 -13.55 13.85 1.49
N GLN A 106 -13.56 13.20 2.65
CA GLN A 106 -13.42 13.88 3.95
C GLN A 106 -12.09 14.64 4.03
N TYR A 107 -10.97 14.02 3.66
CA TYR A 107 -9.66 14.69 3.68
C TYR A 107 -9.54 15.79 2.62
N CYS A 108 -10.09 15.59 1.41
CA CYS A 108 -10.16 16.65 0.41
C CYS A 108 -10.92 17.88 0.92
N ASN A 109 -12.05 17.67 1.62
CA ASN A 109 -12.82 18.75 2.24
C ASN A 109 -12.01 19.48 3.32
N GLN A 110 -11.29 18.75 4.18
CA GLN A 110 -10.44 19.35 5.22
C GLN A 110 -9.29 20.17 4.62
N LEU A 111 -8.74 19.73 3.48
CA LEU A 111 -7.63 20.39 2.79
C LEU A 111 -8.09 21.49 1.82
N GLY A 112 -9.40 21.69 1.64
CA GLY A 112 -9.94 22.70 0.73
C GLY A 112 -9.66 22.42 -0.75
N VAL A 113 -9.55 21.15 -1.14
CA VAL A 113 -9.27 20.74 -2.53
C VAL A 113 -10.43 19.94 -3.11
N SER A 114 -10.67 20.07 -4.42
CA SER A 114 -11.62 19.20 -5.11
C SER A 114 -11.12 17.76 -5.12
N PRO A 115 -11.97 16.75 -4.80
CA PRO A 115 -11.58 15.35 -4.88
C PRO A 115 -11.36 14.87 -6.32
N GLY A 116 -11.86 15.61 -7.32
CA GLY A 116 -11.82 15.25 -8.73
C GLY A 116 -12.84 14.17 -9.12
N ASP A 117 -12.71 13.67 -10.35
CA ASP A 117 -13.57 12.64 -10.92
C ASP A 117 -13.00 11.23 -10.71
N ASN A 118 -13.76 10.20 -11.14
CA ASN A 118 -13.34 8.79 -11.11
C ASN A 118 -12.93 8.31 -9.71
N LEU A 119 -13.74 8.66 -8.70
CA LEU A 119 -13.45 8.36 -7.29
C LEU A 119 -13.55 6.88 -6.95
N SER A 120 -14.41 6.15 -7.64
CA SER A 120 -14.72 4.75 -7.36
C SER A 120 -14.10 3.80 -8.39
N CYS A 121 -14.08 2.51 -8.03
CA CYS A 121 -13.75 1.38 -8.87
C CYS A 121 -14.63 0.19 -8.46
#